data_AF-A0A1C6BFV0-F1
#
_entry.id   AF-A0A1C6BFV0-F1
#
_cell.length_a   1.000
_cell.length_b   1.000
_cell.length_c   1.000
_cell.angle_alpha   90.00
_cell.angle_beta   90.00
_cell.angle_gamma   90.00
#
_symmetry.space_group_name_H-M   'P 1'
#
loop_
_entity.id
_entity.type
_entity.pdbx_description
1 polymer ?
#
loop_
_entity_poly.entity_id
_entity_poly.type
_entity_poly.pdbx_seq_one_letter_code
_entity_poly.pdbx_strand_id
1 'polypeptide(L)'
;MFTGITIIFLGIMFFVAYSKILGCAVILFGILGIFCVKSTEKDKRLEIEEASKDRSQDILDKIGGVDNIDVNLSKYGDESQLIVLKDKTIHIGHNNYETEKFIDFDSVIKLEIRINNANVGTAYQYSENTVREIIESIVVYIHTAEYTEELVFKYSSYELEDVQENYNEILKGLKRLKVLLGDTYDMDDLDKTTNINVSEKSIPAQIKEYKELLDIDAITKEEFEMKKKELLNK
;
A
#
# COMPACT_ATOMS: atom_id res chain seq x y z
N MET A 1 -0.99 25.02 -9.37
CA MET A 1 0.45 24.85 -9.01
C MET A 1 1.37 25.68 -9.92
N PHE A 2 1.05 26.94 -10.25
CA PHE A 2 1.82 27.76 -11.21
C PHE A 2 2.23 29.14 -10.68
N THR A 3 2.00 29.46 -9.41
CA THR A 3 2.09 30.84 -8.90
C THR A 3 3.52 31.28 -8.53
N GLY A 4 4.34 30.43 -7.91
CA GLY A 4 5.70 30.81 -7.48
C GLY A 4 6.65 31.07 -8.65
N ILE A 5 6.66 30.18 -9.65
CA ILE A 5 7.54 30.29 -10.82
C ILE A 5 7.14 31.49 -11.70
N THR A 6 5.84 31.76 -11.86
CA THR A 6 5.37 32.93 -12.61
C THR A 6 5.73 34.24 -11.92
N ILE A 7 5.71 34.30 -10.59
CA ILE A 7 6.19 35.46 -9.81
C ILE A 7 7.70 35.68 -10.00
N ILE A 8 8.50 34.61 -10.04
CA ILE A 8 9.95 34.72 -10.32
C ILE A 8 10.19 35.28 -11.74
N PHE A 9 9.48 34.79 -12.75
CA PHE A 9 9.56 35.32 -14.12
C PHE A 9 9.16 36.79 -14.20
N LEU A 10 8.11 37.20 -13.49
CA LEU A 10 7.69 38.59 -13.40
C LEU A 10 8.79 39.46 -12.76
N GLY A 11 9.43 38.97 -11.71
CA GLY A 11 10.53 39.65 -11.04
C GLY A 11 11.76 39.83 -11.93
N ILE A 12 12.10 38.82 -12.75
CA ILE A 12 13.18 38.92 -13.75
C ILE A 12 12.85 40.00 -14.80
N MET A 13 11.60 40.06 -15.27
CA MET A 13 11.16 41.09 -16.23
C MET A 13 11.27 42.50 -15.64
N PHE A 14 10.88 42.70 -14.37
CA PHE A 14 11.03 43.97 -13.67
C PHE A 14 12.49 44.37 -13.42
N PHE A 15 13.36 43.37 -13.18
CA PHE A 15 14.80 43.58 -13.01
C PHE A 15 15.47 44.10 -14.29
N VAL A 16 15.05 43.57 -15.44
CA VAL A 16 15.59 43.95 -16.76
C VAL A 16 15.02 45.27 -17.26
N ALA A 17 13.71 45.51 -17.08
CA ALA A 17 13.02 46.62 -17.74
C ALA A 17 12.87 47.90 -16.89
N TYR A 18 12.88 47.81 -15.56
CA TYR A 18 12.48 48.94 -14.71
C TYR A 18 13.43 49.24 -13.56
N SER A 19 13.45 48.41 -12.51
CA SER A 19 14.22 48.68 -11.30
C SER A 19 14.83 47.40 -10.77
N LYS A 20 16.17 47.40 -10.66
CA LYS A 20 16.92 46.25 -10.15
C LYS A 20 16.51 45.89 -8.72
N ILE A 21 16.23 46.89 -7.89
CA ILE A 21 15.84 46.68 -6.48
C ILE A 21 14.45 46.03 -6.41
N LEU A 22 13.49 46.54 -7.20
CA LEU A 22 12.12 46.03 -7.20
C LEU A 22 12.06 44.62 -7.82
N GLY A 23 12.79 44.37 -8.89
CA GLY A 23 12.89 43.05 -9.51
C GLY A 23 13.51 42.00 -8.58
N CYS A 24 14.60 42.34 -7.88
CA CYS A 24 15.20 41.45 -6.88
C CYS A 24 14.23 41.12 -5.74
N ALA A 25 13.47 42.10 -5.24
CA ALA A 25 12.49 41.87 -4.19
C ALA A 25 11.39 40.87 -4.62
N VAL A 26 10.86 41.02 -5.83
CA VAL A 26 9.81 40.14 -6.37
C VAL A 26 10.32 38.71 -6.57
N ILE A 27 11.56 38.53 -7.05
CA ILE A 27 12.19 37.21 -7.17
C ILE A 27 12.30 36.54 -5.79
N LEU A 28 12.74 37.29 -4.77
CA LEU A 28 12.89 36.78 -3.40
C LEU A 28 11.56 36.33 -2.81
N PHE A 29 10.49 37.10 -3.04
CA PHE A 29 9.13 36.70 -2.66
C PHE A 29 8.65 35.44 -3.38
N GLY A 30 8.96 35.28 -4.67
CA GLY A 30 8.63 34.07 -5.42
C GLY A 30 9.33 32.82 -4.87
N ILE A 31 10.62 32.93 -4.54
CA ILE A 31 11.41 31.84 -3.94
C ILE A 31 10.87 31.48 -2.55
N LEU A 32 10.60 32.47 -1.69
CA LEU A 32 9.99 32.26 -0.37
C LEU A 32 8.62 31.59 -0.48
N GLY A 33 7.80 31.98 -1.46
CA GLY A 33 6.50 31.36 -1.71
C GLY A 33 6.61 29.88 -2.08
N ILE A 34 7.58 29.50 -2.93
CA ILE A 34 7.85 28.10 -3.27
C ILE A 34 8.30 27.32 -2.03
N PHE A 35 9.18 27.90 -1.22
CA PHE A 35 9.69 27.27 -0.01
C PHE A 35 8.59 27.05 1.04
N CYS A 36 7.70 28.04 1.24
CA CYS A 36 6.55 27.92 2.12
C CYS A 36 5.59 26.82 1.66
N VAL A 37 5.22 26.77 0.38
CA VAL A 37 4.31 25.71 -0.13
C VAL A 37 4.93 24.33 0.05
N LYS A 38 6.23 24.17 -0.25
CA LYS A 38 6.94 22.90 -0.07
C LYS A 38 7.05 22.50 1.41
N SER A 39 7.21 23.48 2.32
CA SER A 39 7.14 23.23 3.76
C SER A 39 5.75 22.77 4.18
N THR A 40 4.69 23.45 3.75
CA THR A 40 3.32 23.10 4.11
C THR A 40 2.89 21.73 3.56
N GLU A 41 3.34 21.35 2.36
CA GLU A 41 3.13 19.99 1.83
C GLU A 41 3.88 18.93 2.64
N LYS A 42 5.10 19.24 3.08
CA LYS A 42 5.88 18.36 3.95
C LYS A 42 5.24 18.22 5.34
N ASP A 43 4.76 19.31 5.92
CA ASP A 43 4.11 19.31 7.23
C ASP A 43 2.80 18.51 7.19
N LYS A 44 1.99 18.66 6.13
CA LYS A 44 0.79 17.83 5.92
C LYS A 44 1.11 16.35 5.76
N ARG A 45 2.21 15.99 5.08
CA ARG A 45 2.65 14.60 4.97
C ARG A 45 3.06 14.04 6.32
N LEU A 46 3.83 14.81 7.11
CA LEU A 46 4.25 14.43 8.44
C LEU A 46 3.05 14.26 9.39
N GLU A 47 2.05 15.15 9.32
CA GLU A 47 0.82 15.01 10.11
C GLU A 47 0.03 13.73 9.75
N ILE A 48 -0.09 13.40 8.46
CA ILE A 48 -0.76 12.16 8.00
C ILE A 48 0.02 10.92 8.46
N GLU A 49 1.36 10.97 8.37
CA GLU A 49 2.24 9.88 8.79
C GLU A 49 2.22 9.67 10.31
N GLU A 50 2.27 10.75 11.11
CA GLU A 50 2.17 10.71 12.57
C GLU A 50 0.79 10.23 13.03
N ALA A 51 -0.31 10.70 12.43
CA ALA A 51 -1.66 10.26 12.79
C ALA A 51 -1.94 8.79 12.43
N SER A 52 -1.38 8.28 11.33
CA SER A 52 -1.46 6.85 10.99
C SER A 52 -0.63 5.98 11.94
N LYS A 53 0.53 6.50 12.35
CA LYS A 53 1.44 5.84 13.29
C LYS A 53 0.83 5.73 14.69
N ASP A 54 0.13 6.75 15.17
CA ASP A 54 -0.55 6.77 16.47
C ASP A 54 -1.59 5.63 16.60
N ARG A 55 -2.45 5.46 15.59
CA ARG A 55 -3.51 4.43 15.60
C ARG A 55 -2.99 3.01 15.42
N SER A 56 -2.01 2.84 14.53
CA SER A 56 -1.35 1.54 14.38
C SER A 56 -0.68 1.16 15.69
N GLN A 57 0.01 2.11 16.33
CA GLN A 57 0.68 1.89 17.60
C GLN A 57 -0.31 1.52 18.72
N ASP A 58 -1.48 2.16 18.78
CA ASP A 58 -2.54 1.80 19.73
C ASP A 58 -2.98 0.34 19.60
N ILE A 59 -3.15 -0.17 18.38
CA ILE A 59 -3.50 -1.57 18.14
C ILE A 59 -2.30 -2.47 18.50
N LEU A 60 -1.09 -2.11 18.08
CA LEU A 60 0.15 -2.84 18.40
C LEU A 60 0.38 -2.96 19.91
N ASP A 61 0.08 -1.91 20.66
CA ASP A 61 0.20 -1.85 22.12
C ASP A 61 -0.88 -2.72 22.78
N LYS A 62 -2.12 -2.69 22.29
CA LYS A 62 -3.21 -3.55 22.78
C LYS A 62 -2.92 -5.05 22.60
N ILE A 63 -2.28 -5.43 21.50
CA ILE A 63 -1.99 -6.84 21.17
C ILE A 63 -0.64 -7.33 21.73
N GLY A 64 0.09 -6.49 22.46
CA GLY A 64 1.34 -6.88 23.12
C GLY A 64 2.56 -6.92 22.20
N GLY A 65 2.53 -6.23 21.07
CA GLY A 65 3.67 -6.03 20.17
C GLY A 65 3.64 -6.82 18.86
N VAL A 66 4.65 -6.59 18.03
CA VAL A 66 4.76 -7.10 16.64
C VAL A 66 4.93 -8.61 16.54
N ASP A 67 5.35 -9.26 17.63
CA ASP A 67 5.57 -10.70 17.66
C ASP A 67 4.26 -11.49 17.49
N ASN A 68 3.09 -10.87 17.66
CA ASN A 68 1.78 -11.51 17.48
C ASN A 68 1.18 -11.30 16.08
N ILE A 69 1.95 -10.75 15.14
CA ILE A 69 1.45 -10.32 13.84
C ILE A 69 2.08 -11.15 12.72
N ASP A 70 1.23 -11.67 11.85
CA ASP A 70 1.63 -12.38 10.64
C ASP A 70 1.71 -11.46 9.43
N VAL A 71 0.81 -10.48 9.30
CA VAL A 71 0.82 -9.50 8.21
C VAL A 71 0.47 -8.12 8.76
N ASN A 72 1.33 -7.13 8.54
CA ASN A 72 1.08 -5.75 8.89
C ASN A 72 1.21 -4.85 7.67
N LEU A 73 0.08 -4.34 7.17
CA LEU A 73 0.04 -3.38 6.07
C LEU A 73 -0.21 -1.94 6.53
N SER A 74 -0.53 -1.71 7.80
CA SER A 74 -0.85 -0.36 8.30
C SER A 74 0.34 0.61 8.22
N LYS A 75 1.57 0.08 8.18
CA LYS A 75 2.81 0.86 8.07
C LYS A 75 3.01 1.54 6.71
N TYR A 76 2.21 1.20 5.71
CA TYR A 76 2.36 1.78 4.37
C TYR A 76 1.56 3.09 4.19
N GLY A 77 0.80 3.56 5.19
CA GLY A 77 0.27 4.95 5.19
C GLY A 77 -0.91 5.19 4.25
N ASP A 78 -1.78 4.21 4.09
CA ASP A 78 -3.04 4.32 3.36
C ASP A 78 -4.22 4.75 4.25
N GLU A 79 -5.41 4.86 3.64
CA GLU A 79 -6.66 5.13 4.35
C GLU A 79 -7.28 3.88 5.03
N SER A 80 -6.76 2.68 4.74
CA SER A 80 -7.31 1.37 5.11
C SER A 80 -6.24 0.47 5.76
N GLN A 81 -6.16 0.49 7.10
CA GLN A 81 -5.17 -0.29 7.84
C GLN A 81 -5.58 -1.76 7.93
N LEU A 82 -4.68 -2.68 7.55
CA LEU A 82 -4.86 -4.12 7.70
C LEU A 82 -3.77 -4.71 8.61
N ILE A 83 -4.19 -5.34 9.71
CA ILE A 83 -3.31 -6.06 10.64
C ILE A 83 -3.86 -7.47 10.82
N VAL A 84 -3.00 -8.46 10.65
CA VAL A 84 -3.34 -9.89 10.68
C VAL A 84 -2.55 -10.55 11.80
N LEU A 85 -3.24 -11.17 12.74
CA LEU A 85 -2.64 -11.73 13.95
C LEU A 85 -2.43 -13.25 13.86
N LYS A 86 -1.47 -13.76 14.65
CA LYS A 86 -1.12 -15.20 14.74
C LYS A 86 -2.29 -16.08 15.18
N ASP A 87 -3.18 -15.55 16.00
CA ASP A 87 -4.40 -16.24 16.44
C ASP A 87 -5.53 -16.10 15.41
N LYS A 88 -5.18 -16.03 14.12
CA LYS A 88 -6.13 -16.05 13.00
C LYS A 88 -7.22 -14.97 13.09
N THR A 89 -6.84 -13.78 13.52
CA THR A 89 -7.76 -12.63 13.60
C THR A 89 -7.27 -11.53 12.67
N ILE A 90 -8.16 -11.01 11.83
CA ILE A 90 -7.90 -9.86 10.96
C ILE A 90 -8.51 -8.63 11.61
N HIS A 91 -7.70 -7.60 11.83
CA HIS A 91 -8.11 -6.28 12.26
C HIS A 91 -8.05 -5.32 11.08
N ILE A 92 -9.16 -4.62 10.86
CA ILE A 92 -9.28 -3.61 9.81
C ILE A 92 -9.60 -2.27 10.48
N GLY A 93 -8.71 -1.31 10.29
CA GLY A 93 -8.87 0.06 10.79
C GLY A 93 -9.12 1.03 9.64
N HIS A 94 -10.25 1.74 9.67
CA HIS A 94 -10.52 2.82 8.71
C HIS A 94 -10.03 4.17 9.25
N ASN A 95 -9.41 4.99 8.40
CA ASN A 95 -8.90 6.32 8.77
C ASN A 95 -10.03 7.31 9.20
N ASN A 96 -11.31 6.99 8.94
CA ASN A 96 -12.45 7.90 9.10
C ASN A 96 -13.28 7.70 10.40
N TYR A 97 -12.62 7.52 11.55
CA TYR A 97 -13.15 7.77 12.90
C TYR A 97 -14.14 6.80 13.60
N GLU A 98 -14.57 5.64 13.08
CA GLU A 98 -15.56 4.87 13.90
C GLU A 98 -15.60 3.35 13.87
N THR A 99 -14.84 2.63 13.02
CA THR A 99 -14.99 1.17 12.97
C THR A 99 -13.67 0.45 12.81
N GLU A 100 -13.07 0.08 13.96
CA GLU A 100 -12.23 -1.11 14.05
C GLU A 100 -13.14 -2.32 13.79
N LYS A 101 -12.79 -3.12 12.79
CA LYS A 101 -13.53 -4.32 12.43
C LYS A 101 -12.64 -5.53 12.60
N PHE A 102 -13.22 -6.57 13.19
CA PHE A 102 -12.56 -7.83 13.44
C PHE A 102 -13.19 -8.89 12.55
N ILE A 103 -12.36 -9.67 11.89
CA ILE A 103 -12.78 -10.80 11.06
C ILE A 103 -12.01 -12.02 11.55
N ASP A 104 -12.74 -13.04 11.99
CA ASP A 104 -12.18 -14.36 12.26
C ASP A 104 -11.80 -15.01 10.92
N PHE A 105 -10.58 -15.55 10.79
CA PHE A 105 -10.15 -16.20 9.55
C PHE A 105 -11.10 -17.32 9.16
N ASP A 106 -11.61 -18.08 10.13
CA ASP A 106 -12.46 -19.25 9.85
C ASP A 106 -13.84 -18.80 9.30
N SER A 107 -14.17 -17.51 9.39
CA SER A 107 -15.37 -16.90 8.78
C SER A 107 -15.15 -16.40 7.33
N VAL A 108 -13.89 -16.33 6.88
CA VAL A 108 -13.54 -15.89 5.53
C VAL A 108 -13.80 -17.02 4.53
N ILE A 109 -14.62 -16.72 3.54
CA ILE A 109 -15.00 -17.63 2.45
C ILE A 109 -14.10 -17.45 1.24
N LYS A 110 -13.74 -16.19 0.96
CA LYS A 110 -12.96 -15.81 -0.22
C LYS A 110 -12.19 -14.50 0.01
N LEU A 111 -10.93 -14.47 -0.40
CA LEU A 111 -10.10 -13.28 -0.52
C LEU A 111 -9.83 -12.97 -2.00
N GLU A 112 -10.29 -11.81 -2.46
CA GLU A 112 -10.06 -11.34 -3.82
C GLU A 112 -9.17 -10.08 -3.81
N ILE A 113 -8.08 -10.11 -4.58
CA ILE A 113 -7.13 -9.00 -4.71
C ILE A 113 -7.15 -8.52 -6.16
N ARG A 114 -7.52 -7.26 -6.38
CA ARG A 114 -7.51 -6.61 -7.70
C ARG A 114 -6.41 -5.57 -7.75
N ILE A 115 -5.58 -5.65 -8.79
CA ILE A 115 -4.52 -4.67 -9.04
C ILE A 115 -4.96 -3.82 -10.22
N ASN A 116 -5.07 -2.52 -10.00
CA ASN A 116 -5.34 -1.56 -11.07
C ASN A 116 -4.00 -0.94 -11.48
N ASN A 117 -3.62 -1.15 -12.74
CA ASN A 117 -2.40 -0.58 -13.30
C ASN A 117 -2.71 0.69 -14.11
N ALA A 118 -1.80 1.65 -14.06
CA ALA A 118 -1.82 2.84 -14.89
C ALA A 118 -0.58 2.89 -15.78
N ASN A 119 -0.77 3.36 -17.00
CA ASN A 119 0.32 3.64 -17.93
C ASN A 119 0.73 5.10 -17.78
N VAL A 120 1.92 5.34 -17.24
CA VAL A 120 2.47 6.69 -17.08
C VAL A 120 3.54 6.90 -18.14
N GLY A 121 3.26 7.83 -19.05
CA GLY A 121 4.21 8.28 -20.07
C GLY A 121 5.01 9.48 -19.58
N THR A 122 6.31 9.50 -19.83
CA THR A 122 7.12 10.71 -19.64
C THR A 122 7.03 11.58 -20.89
N ALA A 123 6.29 12.68 -20.83
CA ALA A 123 6.23 13.64 -21.93
C ALA A 123 7.43 14.60 -21.86
N TYR A 124 8.62 14.14 -22.24
CA TYR A 124 9.75 15.04 -22.49
C TYR A 124 9.73 15.43 -23.97
N GLN A 125 9.72 16.75 -24.25
CA GLN A 125 9.60 17.31 -25.61
C GLN A 125 10.70 16.85 -26.60
N TYR A 126 11.70 16.09 -26.16
CA TYR A 126 12.86 15.68 -26.98
C TYR A 126 13.41 14.27 -26.67
N SER A 127 12.72 13.40 -25.93
CA SER A 127 13.15 12.01 -25.72
C SER A 127 12.06 11.01 -26.07
N GLU A 128 12.43 9.77 -26.40
CA GLU A 128 11.48 8.67 -26.61
C GLU A 128 10.50 8.60 -25.44
N ASN A 129 9.20 8.59 -25.74
CA ASN A 129 8.16 8.40 -24.75
C ASN A 129 8.34 7.02 -24.12
N THR A 130 8.95 6.97 -22.95
CA THR A 130 8.94 5.75 -22.13
C THR A 130 7.60 5.69 -21.41
N VAL A 131 6.81 4.70 -21.77
CA VAL A 131 5.59 4.34 -21.04
C VAL A 131 5.98 3.30 -20.00
N ARG A 132 5.74 3.61 -18.73
CA ARG A 132 5.93 2.68 -17.62
C ARG A 132 4.57 2.28 -17.08
N GLU A 133 4.34 0.98 -16.94
CA GLU A 133 3.20 0.45 -16.20
C GLU A 133 3.52 0.52 -14.70
N ILE A 134 2.60 1.11 -13.94
CA ILE A 134 2.71 1.25 -12.48
C ILE A 134 1.42 0.77 -11.82
N ILE A 135 1.51 0.32 -10.57
CA ILE A 135 0.33 0.02 -9.76
C ILE A 135 -0.30 1.34 -9.32
N GLU A 136 -1.53 1.61 -9.75
CA GLU A 136 -2.31 2.77 -9.35
C GLU A 136 -3.02 2.53 -8.02
N SER A 137 -3.60 1.35 -7.84
CA SER A 137 -4.25 0.94 -6.60
C SER A 137 -4.34 -0.57 -6.49
N ILE A 138 -4.44 -1.04 -5.24
CA ILE A 138 -4.76 -2.43 -4.92
C ILE A 138 -6.07 -2.42 -4.15
N VAL A 139 -7.06 -3.18 -4.61
CA VAL A 139 -8.35 -3.33 -3.95
C VAL A 139 -8.49 -4.76 -3.45
N VAL A 140 -8.83 -4.92 -2.19
CA VAL A 140 -8.95 -6.22 -1.54
C VAL A 140 -10.37 -6.40 -1.04
N TYR A 141 -10.99 -7.52 -1.40
CA TYR A 141 -12.30 -7.91 -0.92
C TYR A 141 -12.17 -9.13 -0.03
N ILE A 142 -12.63 -9.00 1.22
CA ILE A 142 -12.72 -10.10 2.18
C ILE A 142 -14.18 -10.51 2.28
N HIS A 143 -14.51 -11.65 1.71
CA HIS A 143 -15.87 -12.18 1.69
C HIS A 143 -16.09 -13.10 2.89
N THR A 144 -17.11 -12.79 3.69
CA THR A 144 -17.63 -13.66 4.75
C THR A 144 -19.03 -14.16 4.37
N ALA A 145 -19.63 -15.02 5.19
CA ALA A 145 -21.01 -15.46 4.99
C ALA A 145 -22.03 -14.30 5.09
N GLU A 146 -21.69 -13.25 5.83
CA GLU A 146 -22.63 -12.18 6.19
C GLU A 146 -22.43 -10.91 5.37
N TYR A 147 -21.19 -10.60 5.00
CA TYR A 147 -20.84 -9.36 4.30
C TYR A 147 -19.52 -9.49 3.53
N THR A 148 -19.27 -8.51 2.67
CA THR A 148 -17.96 -8.31 2.02
C THR A 148 -17.35 -7.03 2.55
N GLU A 149 -16.10 -7.11 3.02
CA GLU A 149 -15.30 -5.95 3.38
C GLU A 149 -14.42 -5.53 2.22
N GLU A 150 -14.38 -4.23 1.90
CA GLU A 150 -13.56 -3.66 0.84
C GLU A 150 -12.45 -2.80 1.46
N LEU A 151 -11.21 -3.11 1.12
CA LEU A 151 -10.02 -2.34 1.48
C LEU A 151 -9.40 -1.76 0.23
N VAL A 152 -9.14 -0.45 0.22
CA VAL A 152 -8.55 0.24 -0.92
C VAL A 152 -7.20 0.83 -0.53
N PHE A 153 -6.15 0.26 -1.10
CA PHE A 153 -4.79 0.78 -1.03
C PHE A 153 -4.57 1.72 -2.22
N LYS A 154 -4.59 3.03 -1.96
CA LYS A 154 -4.39 4.06 -2.99
C LYS A 154 -3.52 5.21 -2.47
N TYR A 155 -2.42 5.51 -3.17
CA TYR A 155 -1.61 6.70 -2.89
C TYR A 155 -2.01 7.91 -3.72
N SER A 156 -1.95 9.07 -3.08
CA SER A 156 -2.25 10.39 -3.65
C SER A 156 -1.03 11.13 -4.22
N SER A 157 0.18 10.57 -4.07
CA SER A 157 1.44 11.31 -4.23
C SER A 157 2.31 10.78 -5.38
N TYR A 158 2.83 11.72 -6.18
CA TYR A 158 3.55 11.49 -7.45
C TYR A 158 5.02 11.04 -7.32
N GLU A 159 5.46 10.55 -6.17
CA GLU A 159 6.80 9.96 -6.00
C GLU A 159 6.76 8.49 -6.44
N LEU A 160 6.87 8.28 -7.75
CA LEU A 160 6.60 7.01 -8.43
C LEU A 160 7.50 5.82 -8.05
N GLU A 161 8.62 6.01 -7.38
CA GLU A 161 9.54 4.89 -7.07
C GLU A 161 9.26 4.31 -5.69
N ASP A 162 9.33 5.13 -4.64
CA ASP A 162 9.04 4.72 -3.24
C ASP A 162 7.61 4.18 -3.10
N VAL A 163 6.65 4.79 -3.80
CA VAL A 163 5.25 4.32 -3.79
C VAL A 163 5.10 2.93 -4.43
N GLN A 164 5.88 2.61 -5.46
CA GLN A 164 5.83 1.30 -6.11
C GLN A 164 6.49 0.22 -5.27
N GLU A 165 7.55 0.54 -4.53
CA GLU A 165 8.12 -0.35 -3.52
C GLU A 165 7.08 -0.70 -2.45
N ASN A 166 6.36 0.30 -1.92
CA ASN A 166 5.29 0.07 -0.97
C ASN A 166 4.16 -0.82 -1.52
N TYR A 167 3.72 -0.61 -2.77
CA TYR A 167 2.71 -1.48 -3.39
C TYR A 167 3.18 -2.92 -3.56
N ASN A 168 4.46 -3.13 -3.90
CA ASN A 168 5.03 -4.47 -3.98
C ASN A 168 5.00 -5.17 -2.61
N GLU A 169 5.35 -4.44 -1.55
CA GLU A 169 5.31 -4.95 -0.19
C GLU A 169 3.88 -5.23 0.30
N ILE A 170 2.91 -4.35 -0.02
CA ILE A 170 1.48 -4.60 0.22
C ILE A 170 1.06 -5.89 -0.47
N LEU A 171 1.42 -6.08 -1.74
CA LEU A 171 1.07 -7.27 -2.50
C LEU A 171 1.71 -8.54 -1.90
N LYS A 172 2.96 -8.48 -1.41
CA LYS A 172 3.60 -9.59 -0.69
C LYS A 172 2.80 -9.98 0.57
N GLY A 173 2.43 -8.99 1.38
CA GLY A 173 1.63 -9.23 2.58
C GLY A 173 0.24 -9.81 2.29
N LEU A 174 -0.44 -9.30 1.26
CA LEU A 174 -1.74 -9.83 0.83
C LEU A 174 -1.64 -11.26 0.27
N LYS A 175 -0.58 -11.58 -0.49
CA LYS A 175 -0.29 -12.96 -0.93
C LYS A 175 -0.05 -13.89 0.25
N ARG A 176 0.71 -13.44 1.26
CA ARG A 176 0.91 -14.19 2.51
C ARG A 176 -0.42 -14.44 3.21
N LEU A 177 -1.29 -13.42 3.35
CA LEU A 177 -2.63 -13.59 3.94
C LEU A 177 -3.46 -14.63 3.18
N LYS A 178 -3.46 -14.60 1.84
CA LYS A 178 -4.19 -15.57 1.02
C LYS A 178 -3.78 -17.02 1.31
N VAL A 179 -2.48 -17.27 1.42
CA VAL A 179 -1.94 -18.60 1.77
C VAL A 179 -2.32 -18.99 3.20
N LEU A 180 -2.30 -18.05 4.16
CA LEU A 180 -2.68 -18.30 5.55
C LEU A 180 -4.16 -18.67 5.71
N LEU A 181 -5.03 -18.06 4.91
CA LEU A 181 -6.47 -18.37 4.88
C LEU A 181 -6.77 -19.73 4.24
N GLY A 182 -5.80 -20.37 3.58
CA GLY A 182 -6.04 -21.58 2.79
C GLY A 182 -6.96 -21.33 1.59
N ASP A 183 -7.08 -20.07 1.18
CA ASP A 183 -8.12 -19.58 0.29
C ASP A 183 -7.63 -19.61 -1.16
N THR A 184 -7.87 -20.73 -1.82
CA THR A 184 -7.29 -21.04 -3.12
C THR A 184 -8.35 -21.00 -4.21
N TYR A 185 -8.80 -19.81 -4.57
CA TYR A 185 -9.13 -19.56 -5.98
C TYR A 185 -7.88 -19.02 -6.66
N ASP A 186 -7.35 -19.78 -7.61
CA ASP A 186 -6.23 -19.37 -8.48
C ASP A 186 -6.55 -18.02 -9.14
N MET A 187 -5.58 -17.11 -9.13
CA MET A 187 -5.70 -15.80 -9.79
C MET A 187 -5.60 -15.87 -11.33
N ASP A 188 -5.58 -17.07 -11.91
CA ASP A 188 -5.37 -17.28 -13.34
C ASP A 188 -6.59 -17.82 -14.11
N ASP A 189 -7.66 -18.26 -13.44
CA ASP A 189 -8.85 -18.78 -14.16
C ASP A 189 -10.02 -17.78 -14.09
N LEU A 190 -10.00 -16.88 -15.08
CA LEU A 190 -11.20 -16.28 -15.63
C LEU A 190 -12.19 -17.42 -15.98
N ASP A 191 -13.45 -17.29 -15.54
CA ASP A 191 -14.57 -18.21 -15.84
C ASP A 191 -14.49 -19.64 -15.26
N LYS A 192 -14.97 -19.80 -14.01
CA LYS A 192 -16.08 -20.74 -13.73
C LYS A 192 -16.60 -20.65 -12.30
N THR A 193 -17.84 -20.22 -12.20
CA THR A 193 -18.74 -20.55 -11.10
C THR A 193 -18.85 -22.07 -10.94
N THR A 194 -18.27 -22.65 -9.88
CA THR A 194 -18.72 -23.96 -9.36
C THR A 194 -18.31 -24.14 -7.90
N ASN A 195 -19.33 -24.27 -7.07
CA ASN A 195 -19.48 -25.07 -5.86
C ASN A 195 -18.28 -25.31 -4.93
N ILE A 196 -18.50 -24.83 -3.71
CA ILE A 196 -17.88 -25.18 -2.44
C ILE A 196 -17.66 -26.69 -2.35
N ASN A 197 -16.41 -27.11 -2.52
CA ASN A 197 -15.91 -28.32 -1.90
C ASN A 197 -14.46 -28.02 -1.49
N VAL A 198 -14.25 -27.82 -0.19
CA VAL A 198 -12.93 -27.64 0.42
C VAL A 198 -12.18 -28.95 0.27
N SER A 199 -11.57 -29.18 -0.90
CA SER A 199 -10.63 -30.28 -1.05
C SER A 199 -9.36 -29.89 -0.30
N GLU A 200 -9.00 -30.63 0.74
CA GLU A 200 -7.71 -30.46 1.41
C GLU A 200 -6.60 -30.48 0.37
N LYS A 201 -5.94 -29.33 0.20
CA LYS A 201 -4.84 -29.16 -0.73
C LYS A 201 -3.73 -30.14 -0.33
N SER A 202 -3.18 -30.86 -1.31
CA SER A 202 -2.14 -31.85 -1.01
C SER A 202 -0.92 -31.17 -0.36
N ILE A 203 -0.22 -31.88 0.53
CA ILE A 203 1.00 -31.39 1.18
C ILE A 203 2.01 -30.81 0.15
N PRO A 204 2.27 -31.46 -1.00
CA PRO A 204 3.14 -30.88 -2.03
C PRO A 204 2.65 -29.54 -2.57
N ALA A 205 1.35 -29.37 -2.77
CA ALA A 205 0.78 -28.13 -3.27
C ALA A 205 0.86 -27.00 -2.23
N GLN A 206 0.66 -27.30 -0.95
CA GLN A 206 0.88 -26.33 0.13
C GLN A 206 2.36 -25.91 0.21
N ILE A 207 3.30 -26.87 0.17
CA ILE A 207 4.75 -26.57 0.17
C ILE A 207 5.13 -25.70 -1.03
N LYS A 208 4.54 -25.93 -2.20
CA LYS A 208 4.77 -25.10 -3.39
C LYS A 208 4.37 -23.64 -3.16
N GLU A 209 3.22 -23.37 -2.56
CA GLU A 209 2.77 -22.00 -2.26
C GLU A 209 3.68 -21.29 -1.27
N TYR A 210 4.09 -21.97 -0.20
CA TYR A 210 5.08 -21.41 0.73
C TYR A 210 6.43 -21.15 0.06
N LYS A 211 6.80 -21.96 -0.94
CA LYS A 211 8.01 -21.73 -1.73
C LYS A 211 7.86 -20.49 -2.64
N GLU A 212 6.71 -20.30 -3.26
CA GLU A 212 6.40 -19.10 -4.05
C GLU A 212 6.42 -17.84 -3.17
N LEU A 213 5.94 -17.90 -1.93
CA LEU A 213 6.07 -16.80 -0.95
C LEU A 213 7.53 -16.50 -0.61
N LEU A 214 8.36 -17.53 -0.45
CA LEU A 214 9.79 -17.37 -0.21
C LEU A 214 10.50 -16.74 -1.43
N ASP A 215 10.11 -17.11 -2.65
CA ASP A 215 10.73 -16.62 -3.88
C ASP A 215 10.41 -15.15 -4.16
N ILE A 216 9.34 -14.61 -3.58
CA ILE A 216 9.00 -13.18 -3.63
C ILE A 216 9.41 -12.40 -2.37
N ASP A 217 10.21 -13.01 -1.49
CA ASP A 217 10.63 -12.44 -0.20
C ASP A 217 9.46 -12.03 0.72
N ALA A 218 8.31 -12.72 0.64
CA ALA A 218 7.16 -12.49 1.52
C ALA A 218 7.27 -13.22 2.86
N ILE A 219 8.13 -14.25 2.92
CA ILE A 219 8.48 -14.98 4.15
C ILE A 219 9.98 -15.23 4.20
N THR A 220 10.51 -15.43 5.40
CA THR A 220 11.91 -15.82 5.63
C THR A 220 12.14 -17.30 5.33
N LYS A 221 13.42 -17.66 5.13
CA LYS A 221 13.81 -19.06 4.95
C LYS A 221 13.50 -19.89 6.19
N GLU A 222 13.67 -19.32 7.38
CA GLU A 222 13.36 -19.96 8.66
C GLU A 222 11.87 -20.26 8.79
N GLU A 223 11.00 -19.30 8.46
CA GLU A 223 9.54 -19.50 8.43
C GLU A 223 9.16 -20.62 7.44
N PHE A 224 9.75 -20.62 6.24
CA PHE A 224 9.52 -21.66 5.23
C PHE A 224 9.88 -23.06 5.74
N GLU A 225 11.10 -23.24 6.27
CA GLU A 225 11.55 -24.56 6.74
C GLU A 225 10.74 -25.05 7.96
N MET A 226 10.32 -24.15 8.84
CA MET A 226 9.44 -24.47 9.97
C MET A 226 8.09 -24.96 9.48
N LYS A 227 7.44 -24.24 8.55
CA LYS A 227 6.15 -24.64 7.98
C LYS A 227 6.24 -25.93 7.17
N LYS A 228 7.28 -26.09 6.37
CA LYS A 228 7.54 -27.34 5.64
C LYS A 228 7.69 -28.53 6.60
N LYS A 229 8.41 -28.37 7.70
CA LYS A 229 8.55 -29.41 8.72
C LYS A 229 7.22 -29.74 9.40
N GLU A 230 6.41 -28.72 9.71
CA GLU A 230 5.06 -28.90 10.26
C GLU A 230 4.17 -29.72 9.31
N LEU A 231 4.14 -29.35 8.03
CA LEU A 231 3.33 -30.02 7.00
C LEU A 231 3.74 -31.47 6.74
N LEU A 232 5.05 -31.77 6.79
CA LEU A 232 5.57 -33.12 6.58
C LEU A 232 5.40 -34.05 7.80
N ASN A 233 5.07 -33.49 8.96
CA ASN A 233 4.82 -34.25 10.20
C ASN A 233 3.33 -34.42 10.52
N LYS A 234 2.43 -33.86 9.69
CA LYS A 234 0.99 -34.18 9.69
C LYS A 234 0.75 -35.52 9.01
#